data_AF-A0A1H1SUI8-F1
#
_entry.id   AF-A0A1H1SUI8-F1
#
_cell.length_a   1.000
_cell.length_b   1.000
_cell.length_c   1.000
_cell.angle_alpha   90.00
_cell.angle_beta   90.00
_cell.angle_gamma   90.00
#
_symmetry.space_group_name_H-M   'P 1'
#
loop_
_entity.id
_entity.type
_entity.pdbx_description
1 polymer ?
#
loop_
_entity_poly.entity_id
_entity_poly.type
_entity_poly.pdbx_seq_one_letter_code
_entity_poly.pdbx_strand_id
1 'polypeptide(L)'
;MAIEHDYFGYLGSENDDELYWSETVEVGERDVDVSLSSPEQDDVAEESLDIAAGLIGQLESLDSDAREAFVGELSTDTSNTIAYFYQSVAELGDEILDDAMSRESGDRQIDFLRSMALVRVSILPHHTGDDEPFALFEYSIAPGESDAVLIARFNINADVIGTETAS
;
A
#
# COMPACT_ATOMS: atom_id res chain seq x y z
N MET A 1 -5.73 -27.02 -4.65
CA MET A 1 -5.15 -27.73 -3.46
C MET A 1 -5.48 -26.87 -2.23
N ALA A 2 -5.02 -27.14 -1.02
CA ALA A 2 -5.13 -26.18 0.08
C ALA A 2 -3.74 -26.03 0.70
N ILE A 3 -3.30 -24.78 0.95
CA ILE A 3 -2.03 -24.48 1.62
C ILE A 3 -2.36 -24.17 3.08
N GLU A 4 -1.73 -24.87 4.01
CA GLU A 4 -1.82 -24.57 5.44
C GLU A 4 -0.59 -23.74 5.83
N HIS A 5 -0.81 -22.56 6.40
CA HIS A 5 0.25 -21.64 6.82
C HIS A 5 0.00 -21.17 8.26
N ASP A 6 1.06 -21.01 9.05
CA ASP A 6 0.95 -20.67 10.47
C ASP A 6 0.25 -19.33 10.73
N TYR A 7 0.52 -18.33 9.88
CA TYR A 7 -0.09 -17.00 10.00
C TYR A 7 -1.48 -16.94 9.34
N PHE A 8 -1.63 -17.49 8.13
CA PHE A 8 -2.83 -17.30 7.31
C PHE A 8 -3.88 -18.39 7.51
N GLY A 9 -3.54 -19.46 8.23
CA GLY A 9 -4.36 -20.65 8.35
C GLY A 9 -4.47 -21.39 7.02
N TYR A 10 -5.68 -21.83 6.69
CA TYR A 10 -5.93 -22.55 5.43
C TYR A 10 -6.24 -21.57 4.29
N LEU A 11 -5.35 -21.56 3.30
CA LEU A 11 -5.45 -20.78 2.08
C LEU A 11 -5.88 -21.66 0.90
N GLY A 12 -6.96 -21.26 0.22
CA GLY A 12 -7.47 -21.91 -0.99
C GLY A 12 -8.99 -22.03 -1.00
N SER A 13 -9.56 -22.05 -2.21
CA SER A 13 -10.99 -22.29 -2.44
C SER A 13 -11.25 -23.77 -2.75
N GLU A 14 -12.41 -24.29 -2.34
CA GLU A 14 -12.86 -25.64 -2.74
C GLU A 14 -13.18 -25.74 -4.25
N ASN A 15 -13.32 -24.61 -4.97
CA ASN A 15 -13.83 -24.57 -6.35
C ASN A 15 -13.07 -23.66 -7.32
N ASP A 16 -12.10 -22.87 -6.86
CA ASP A 16 -11.30 -21.96 -7.69
C ASP A 16 -9.81 -22.14 -7.37
N ASP A 17 -8.97 -22.09 -8.40
CA ASP A 17 -7.50 -22.10 -8.28
C ASP A 17 -6.96 -20.76 -7.74
N GLU A 18 -7.84 -19.76 -7.52
CA GLU A 18 -7.52 -18.47 -6.93
C GLU A 18 -7.29 -18.59 -5.42
N LEU A 19 -6.27 -17.90 -4.94
CA LEU A 19 -5.95 -17.77 -3.53
C LEU A 19 -6.33 -16.37 -3.07
N TYR A 20 -7.12 -16.28 -1.98
CA TYR A 20 -7.48 -15.00 -1.38
C TYR A 20 -7.52 -15.11 0.16
N TRP A 21 -6.96 -14.10 0.82
CA TRP A 21 -7.05 -13.87 2.26
C TRP A 21 -7.13 -12.37 2.52
N SER A 22 -7.84 -11.98 3.58
CA SER A 22 -7.87 -10.59 4.02
C SER A 22 -8.19 -10.46 5.50
N GLU A 23 -7.61 -9.46 6.14
CA GLU A 23 -7.85 -9.10 7.53
C GLU A 23 -7.56 -7.61 7.73
N THR A 24 -8.23 -6.99 8.71
CA THR A 24 -7.92 -5.63 9.15
C THR A 24 -6.88 -5.70 10.26
N VAL A 25 -5.75 -5.01 10.10
CA VAL A 25 -4.62 -5.01 11.02
C VAL A 25 -4.41 -3.60 11.60
N GLU A 26 -4.17 -3.52 12.91
CA GLU A 26 -3.82 -2.27 13.58
C GLU A 26 -2.35 -1.89 13.31
N VAL A 27 -2.13 -0.74 12.66
CA VAL A 27 -0.80 -0.16 12.37
C VAL A 27 -0.71 1.19 13.08
N GLY A 28 -0.02 1.23 14.22
CA GLY A 28 0.03 2.39 15.09
C GLY A 28 -1.35 2.72 15.67
N GLU A 29 -1.94 3.83 15.26
CA GLU A 29 -3.29 4.29 15.69
C GLU A 29 -4.35 4.12 14.59
N ARG A 30 -4.06 3.32 13.56
CA ARG A 30 -4.90 3.19 12.36
C ARG A 30 -5.23 1.73 12.08
N ASP A 31 -6.44 1.49 11.61
CA ASP A 31 -6.85 0.22 11.03
C ASP A 31 -6.48 0.20 9.53
N VAL A 32 -5.78 -0.83 9.08
CA VAL A 32 -5.36 -1.01 7.69
C VAL A 32 -5.92 -2.32 7.15
N ASP A 33 -6.60 -2.26 6.00
CA ASP A 33 -7.08 -3.46 5.34
C ASP A 33 -5.94 -4.17 4.61
N VAL A 34 -5.58 -5.37 5.05
CA VAL A 34 -4.54 -6.18 4.43
C VAL A 34 -5.20 -7.30 3.64
N SER A 35 -4.79 -7.49 2.40
CA SER A 35 -5.22 -8.59 1.55
C SER A 35 -4.03 -9.30 0.93
N LEU A 36 -4.17 -10.59 0.69
CA LEU A 36 -3.20 -11.44 0.03
C LEU A 36 -3.93 -12.22 -1.05
N SER A 37 -3.48 -12.11 -2.30
CA SER A 37 -4.17 -12.72 -3.44
C SER A 37 -3.25 -13.25 -4.52
N SER A 38 -3.58 -14.40 -5.09
CA SER A 38 -2.89 -14.98 -6.26
C SER A 38 -3.89 -15.54 -7.26
N PRO A 39 -3.70 -15.32 -8.58
CA PRO A 39 -4.58 -15.88 -9.60
C PRO A 39 -4.51 -17.42 -9.64
N GLU A 40 -3.33 -17.98 -9.36
CA GLU A 40 -3.08 -19.42 -9.32
C GLU A 40 -2.41 -19.78 -7.99
N GLN A 41 -2.99 -20.72 -7.26
CA GLN A 41 -2.46 -21.20 -5.99
C GLN A 41 -1.11 -21.91 -6.16
N ASP A 42 -0.95 -22.64 -7.26
CA ASP A 42 0.26 -23.42 -7.54
C ASP A 42 1.49 -22.54 -7.83
N ASP A 43 1.28 -21.24 -8.11
CA ASP A 43 2.34 -20.25 -8.29
C ASP A 43 2.83 -19.64 -6.96
N VAL A 44 2.20 -19.99 -5.84
CA VAL A 44 2.54 -19.45 -4.51
C VAL A 44 3.46 -20.41 -3.78
N ALA A 45 4.71 -19.99 -3.58
CA ALA A 45 5.66 -20.69 -2.74
C ALA A 45 5.36 -20.46 -1.24
N GLU A 46 5.60 -21.48 -0.41
CA GLU A 46 5.49 -21.37 1.05
C GLU A 46 6.40 -20.26 1.62
N GLU A 47 7.62 -20.13 1.08
CA GLU A 47 8.57 -19.05 1.44
C GLU A 47 7.99 -17.65 1.16
N SER A 48 7.23 -17.48 0.07
CA SER A 48 6.55 -16.21 -0.21
C SER A 48 5.50 -15.88 0.85
N LEU A 49 4.83 -16.88 1.43
CA LEU A 49 3.87 -16.68 2.51
C LEU A 49 4.57 -16.33 3.84
N ASP A 50 5.71 -16.95 4.14
CA ASP A 50 6.52 -16.57 5.29
C ASP A 50 6.98 -15.11 5.20
N ILE A 51 7.42 -14.69 4.01
CA ILE A 51 7.82 -13.30 3.73
C ILE A 51 6.62 -12.36 3.85
N ALA A 52 5.46 -12.74 3.32
CA ALA A 52 4.22 -11.97 3.46
C ALA A 52 3.84 -11.75 4.93
N ALA A 53 3.87 -12.81 5.75
CA ALA A 53 3.61 -12.70 7.18
C ALA A 53 4.64 -11.80 7.89
N GLY A 54 5.91 -11.92 7.52
CA GLY A 54 6.98 -11.04 8.00
C GLY A 54 6.78 -9.57 7.60
N LEU A 55 6.28 -9.31 6.39
CA LEU A 55 5.96 -7.97 5.90
C LEU A 55 4.82 -7.35 6.71
N ILE A 56 3.76 -8.11 7.00
CA ILE A 56 2.64 -7.65 7.84
C ILE A 56 3.13 -7.26 9.24
N GLY A 57 4.06 -8.03 9.81
CA GLY A 57 4.68 -7.71 11.09
C GLY A 57 5.56 -6.45 11.09
N GLN A 58 5.88 -5.88 9.92
CA GLN A 58 6.78 -4.73 9.74
C GLN A 58 6.10 -3.50 9.15
N LEU A 59 4.76 -3.49 9.04
CA LEU A 59 4.00 -2.43 8.36
C LEU A 59 4.34 -1.01 8.83
N GLU A 60 4.59 -0.79 10.14
CA GLU A 60 4.95 0.54 10.64
C GLU A 60 6.30 1.03 10.08
N SER A 61 7.29 0.14 9.94
CA SER A 61 8.59 0.49 9.35
C SER A 61 8.43 0.75 7.85
N LEU A 62 7.68 -0.10 7.15
CA LEU A 62 7.49 0.01 5.71
C LEU A 62 6.62 1.22 5.32
N ASP A 63 5.67 1.64 6.17
CA ASP A 63 4.96 2.92 6.01
C ASP A 63 5.94 4.09 6.03
N SER A 64 6.95 4.06 6.90
CA SER A 64 8.01 5.09 6.91
C SER A 64 8.80 5.08 5.61
N ASP A 65 9.23 3.92 5.13
CA ASP A 65 10.02 3.78 3.89
C ASP A 65 9.23 4.26 2.66
N ALA A 66 7.94 3.93 2.57
CA ALA A 66 7.05 4.43 1.53
C ALA A 66 6.94 5.97 1.56
N ARG A 67 6.78 6.56 2.75
CA ARG A 67 6.70 8.02 2.90
C ARG A 67 8.00 8.71 2.52
N GLU A 68 9.15 8.12 2.84
CA GLU A 68 10.45 8.62 2.40
C GLU A 68 10.58 8.61 0.87
N ALA A 69 10.10 7.54 0.21
CA ALA A 69 10.07 7.46 -1.25
C ALA A 69 9.21 8.57 -1.87
N PHE A 70 8.00 8.81 -1.34
CA PHE A 70 7.13 9.90 -1.81
C PHE A 70 7.79 11.27 -1.64
N VAL A 71 8.44 11.53 -0.50
CA VAL A 71 9.16 12.78 -0.27
C VAL A 71 10.31 12.94 -1.28
N GLY A 72 11.04 11.87 -1.60
CA GLY A 72 12.10 11.88 -2.61
C GLY A 72 11.58 12.29 -4.00
N GLU A 73 10.35 11.90 -4.34
CA GLU A 73 9.70 12.21 -5.60
C GLU A 73 9.24 13.66 -5.75
N LEU A 74 9.13 14.43 -4.67
CA LEU A 74 8.74 15.85 -4.73
C LEU A 74 9.74 16.70 -5.51
N SER A 75 10.99 16.24 -5.63
CA SER A 75 12.03 16.91 -6.41
C SER A 75 11.85 16.80 -7.93
N THR A 76 10.90 15.97 -8.39
CA THR A 76 10.65 15.69 -9.81
C THR A 76 9.22 16.07 -10.17
N ASP A 77 9.04 17.15 -10.94
CA ASP A 77 7.71 17.72 -11.28
C ASP A 77 6.75 16.74 -11.99
N THR A 78 7.27 15.69 -12.63
CA THR A 78 6.49 14.68 -13.35
C THR A 78 6.33 13.37 -12.57
N SER A 79 6.63 13.36 -11.27
CA SER A 79 6.45 12.18 -10.43
C SER A 79 4.98 11.88 -10.15
N ASN A 80 4.69 10.64 -9.79
CA ASN A 80 3.34 10.23 -9.39
C ASN A 80 2.91 10.95 -8.11
N THR A 81 3.84 11.17 -7.18
CA THR A 81 3.56 11.94 -5.96
C THR A 81 3.06 13.35 -6.27
N ILE A 82 3.70 14.06 -7.19
CA ILE A 82 3.28 15.40 -7.61
C ILE A 82 1.95 15.35 -8.38
N ALA A 83 1.78 14.36 -9.27
CA ALA A 83 0.54 14.18 -10.01
C ALA A 83 -0.66 13.95 -9.06
N TYR A 84 -0.49 13.08 -8.06
CA TYR A 84 -1.50 12.81 -7.04
C TYR A 84 -1.86 14.08 -6.25
N PHE A 85 -0.86 14.84 -5.78
CA PHE A 85 -1.11 16.10 -5.09
C PHE A 85 -2.00 17.06 -5.90
N TYR A 86 -1.65 17.30 -7.18
CA TYR A 86 -2.43 18.21 -8.02
C TYR A 86 -3.81 17.65 -8.39
N GLN A 87 -3.94 16.33 -8.55
CA GLN A 87 -5.23 15.67 -8.72
C GLN A 87 -6.11 15.92 -7.48
N SER A 88 -5.60 15.68 -6.28
CA SER A 88 -6.34 15.90 -5.03
C SER A 88 -6.75 17.37 -4.86
N VAL A 89 -5.87 18.33 -5.18
CA VAL A 89 -6.22 19.77 -5.16
C VAL A 89 -7.35 20.08 -6.14
N ALA A 90 -7.33 19.49 -7.34
CA ALA A 90 -8.34 19.73 -8.36
C ALA A 90 -9.69 19.08 -8.03
N GLU A 91 -9.68 17.92 -7.36
CA GLU A 91 -10.88 17.13 -7.05
C GLU A 91 -11.57 17.58 -5.77
N LEU A 92 -10.81 17.74 -4.67
CA LEU A 92 -11.32 18.05 -3.34
C LEU A 92 -11.51 19.57 -3.13
N GLY A 93 -10.73 20.38 -3.84
CA GLY A 93 -10.63 21.82 -3.57
C GLY A 93 -9.90 22.13 -2.26
N ASP A 94 -9.58 23.42 -2.05
CA ASP A 94 -8.72 23.84 -0.93
C ASP A 94 -9.37 23.59 0.46
N GLU A 95 -10.68 23.75 0.62
CA GLU A 95 -11.35 23.61 1.92
C GLU A 95 -11.29 22.18 2.46
N ILE A 96 -11.68 21.19 1.66
CA ILE A 96 -11.65 19.78 2.07
C ILE A 96 -10.21 19.31 2.27
N LEU A 97 -9.29 19.78 1.41
CA LEU A 97 -7.89 19.43 1.50
C LEU A 97 -7.24 19.98 2.77
N ASP A 98 -7.54 21.22 3.13
CA ASP A 98 -7.01 21.86 4.33
C ASP A 98 -7.59 21.21 5.61
N ASP A 99 -8.86 20.79 5.60
CA ASP A 99 -9.46 20.00 6.69
C ASP A 99 -8.82 18.60 6.82
N ALA A 100 -8.43 17.98 5.71
CA ALA A 100 -7.72 16.70 5.71
C ALA A 100 -6.26 16.84 6.20
N MET A 101 -5.63 18.00 6.00
CA MET A 101 -4.26 18.27 6.43
C MET A 101 -4.20 18.65 7.92
N SER A 102 -3.92 17.67 8.77
CA SER A 102 -3.83 17.87 10.23
C SER A 102 -2.56 18.61 10.71
N ARG A 103 -1.61 18.92 9.81
CA ARG A 103 -0.28 19.45 10.15
C ARG A 103 0.07 20.62 9.24
N GLU A 104 0.66 21.66 9.82
CA GLU A 104 1.14 22.84 9.09
C GLU A 104 2.63 23.05 9.44
N SER A 105 3.51 22.71 8.50
CA SER A 105 4.96 22.91 8.59
C SER A 105 5.45 24.05 7.68
N GLY A 106 4.58 24.59 6.84
CA GLY A 106 4.88 25.66 5.87
C GLY A 106 5.28 25.15 4.49
N ASP A 107 5.36 23.82 4.32
CA ASP A 107 5.49 23.15 3.03
C ASP A 107 4.24 22.29 2.79
N ARG A 108 3.33 22.81 1.98
CA ARG A 108 2.02 22.19 1.73
C ARG A 108 2.15 20.77 1.15
N GLN A 109 3.18 20.51 0.33
CA GLN A 109 3.37 19.18 -0.26
C GLN A 109 3.84 18.19 0.81
N ILE A 110 4.74 18.60 1.70
CA ILE A 110 5.16 17.77 2.83
C ILE A 110 4.01 17.54 3.82
N ASP A 111 3.22 18.57 4.10
CA ASP A 111 2.06 18.50 5.00
C ASP A 111 0.98 17.56 4.44
N PHE A 112 0.75 17.62 3.13
CA PHE A 112 -0.10 16.68 2.39
C PHE A 112 0.37 15.24 2.58
N LEU A 113 1.63 14.92 2.27
CA LEU A 113 2.15 13.54 2.36
C LEU A 113 2.10 12.98 3.80
N ARG A 114 2.34 13.83 4.80
CA ARG A 114 2.28 13.45 6.22
C ARG A 114 0.85 13.21 6.71
N SER A 115 -0.13 13.79 6.04
CA SER A 115 -1.54 13.68 6.41
C SER A 115 -2.21 12.47 5.77
N MET A 116 -1.63 11.88 4.71
CA MET A 116 -2.17 10.67 4.09
C MET A 116 -2.24 9.48 5.07
N ALA A 117 -3.35 8.76 5.00
CA ALA A 117 -3.58 7.50 5.68
C ALA A 117 -3.21 6.34 4.76
N LEU A 118 -2.46 5.36 5.28
CA LEU A 118 -2.35 4.03 4.68
C LEU A 118 -3.71 3.35 4.88
N VAL A 119 -4.43 3.08 3.79
CA VAL A 119 -5.79 2.52 3.86
C VAL A 119 -5.79 1.03 3.56
N ARG A 120 -4.91 0.58 2.66
CA ARG A 120 -4.87 -0.81 2.21
C ARG A 120 -3.46 -1.27 1.90
N VAL A 121 -3.18 -2.54 2.20
CA VAL A 121 -2.01 -3.27 1.73
C VAL A 121 -2.45 -4.50 0.95
N SER A 122 -2.01 -4.62 -0.30
CA SER A 122 -2.28 -5.78 -1.14
C SER A 122 -0.99 -6.56 -1.39
N ILE A 123 -0.95 -7.83 -0.99
CA ILE A 123 0.20 -8.72 -1.11
C ILE A 123 -0.04 -9.70 -2.28
N LEU A 124 0.96 -9.82 -3.14
CA LEU A 124 0.95 -10.63 -4.37
C LEU A 124 2.02 -11.73 -4.26
N PRO A 125 1.75 -12.83 -3.54
CA PRO A 125 2.77 -13.81 -3.17
C PRO A 125 3.33 -14.63 -4.34
N HIS A 126 2.71 -14.53 -5.52
CA HIS A 126 3.19 -15.12 -6.77
C HIS A 126 4.28 -14.26 -7.47
N HIS A 127 4.42 -12.98 -7.10
CA HIS A 127 5.48 -12.12 -7.61
C HIS A 127 6.74 -12.27 -6.77
N THR A 128 7.81 -12.80 -7.35
CA THR A 128 9.06 -13.08 -6.61
C THR A 128 10.29 -12.41 -7.22
N GLY A 129 10.14 -11.74 -8.37
CA GLY A 129 11.21 -10.95 -8.99
C GLY A 129 11.49 -9.63 -8.27
N ASP A 130 12.74 -9.17 -8.36
CA ASP A 130 13.19 -7.91 -7.74
C ASP A 130 12.51 -6.66 -8.31
N ASP A 131 12.03 -6.73 -9.56
CA ASP A 131 11.34 -5.64 -10.27
C ASP A 131 9.80 -5.81 -10.27
N GLU A 132 9.29 -6.85 -9.62
CA GLU A 132 7.86 -7.15 -9.54
C GLU A 132 7.28 -6.69 -8.19
N PRO A 133 6.07 -6.12 -8.17
CA PRO A 133 5.46 -5.70 -6.92
C PRO A 133 4.99 -6.93 -6.13
N PHE A 134 5.64 -7.21 -5.01
CA PHE A 134 5.20 -8.18 -4.02
C PHE A 134 4.15 -7.59 -3.09
N ALA A 135 4.23 -6.29 -2.77
CA ALA A 135 3.22 -5.59 -1.98
C ALA A 135 2.93 -4.20 -2.54
N LEU A 136 1.67 -3.80 -2.42
CA LEU A 136 1.14 -2.50 -2.82
C LEU A 136 0.54 -1.82 -1.60
N PHE A 137 1.05 -0.64 -1.25
CA PHE A 137 0.59 0.15 -0.11
C PHE A 137 -0.17 1.35 -0.65
N GLU A 138 -1.49 1.38 -0.42
CA GLU A 138 -2.38 2.41 -0.94
C GLU A 138 -2.62 3.50 0.11
N TYR A 139 -2.36 4.74 -0.28
CA TYR A 139 -2.47 5.92 0.57
C TYR A 139 -3.55 6.86 0.06
N SER A 140 -4.42 7.34 0.95
CA SER A 140 -5.42 8.36 0.65
C SER A 140 -5.24 9.58 1.56
N ILE A 141 -5.36 10.77 0.99
CA ILE A 141 -5.42 12.01 1.76
C ILE A 141 -6.77 12.22 2.45
N ALA A 142 -7.86 11.76 1.84
CA ALA A 142 -9.22 11.99 2.32
C ALA A 142 -10.08 10.73 2.09
N PRO A 143 -9.82 9.64 2.84
CA PRO A 143 -10.58 8.41 2.69
C PRO A 143 -12.08 8.67 2.93
N GLY A 144 -12.91 8.27 1.97
CA GLY A 144 -14.36 8.50 1.98
C GLY A 144 -14.83 9.74 1.22
N GLU A 145 -13.93 10.69 0.94
CA GLU A 145 -14.21 11.88 0.11
C GLU A 145 -13.62 11.73 -1.31
N SER A 146 -12.53 10.97 -1.46
CA SER A 146 -11.89 10.65 -2.74
C SER A 146 -11.51 9.17 -2.80
N ASP A 147 -11.72 8.57 -3.98
CA ASP A 147 -11.25 7.22 -4.32
C ASP A 147 -9.80 7.24 -4.83
N ALA A 148 -9.22 8.42 -5.07
CA ALA A 148 -7.86 8.53 -5.58
C ALA A 148 -6.83 8.14 -4.51
N VAL A 149 -5.90 7.27 -4.90
CA VAL A 149 -4.81 6.79 -4.05
C VAL A 149 -3.44 6.97 -4.69
N LEU A 150 -2.45 7.22 -3.83
CA LEU A 150 -1.03 7.09 -4.16
C LEU A 150 -0.54 5.74 -3.66
N ILE A 151 0.12 4.98 -4.52
CA ILE A 151 0.53 3.60 -4.23
C ILE A 151 2.05 3.54 -4.16
N ALA A 152 2.60 3.00 -3.07
CA ALA A 152 3.99 2.57 -3.01
C ALA A 152 4.08 1.08 -3.34
N ARG A 153 5.05 0.72 -4.18
CA ARG A 153 5.26 -0.65 -4.65
C ARG A 153 6.53 -1.20 -4.02
N PHE A 154 6.40 -2.32 -3.33
CA PHE A 154 7.49 -3.04 -2.69
C PHE A 154 7.77 -4.35 -3.42
N ASN A 155 9.03 -4.71 -3.61
CA ASN A 155 9.40 -6.05 -4.03
C ASN A 155 9.45 -7.03 -2.84
N ILE A 156 9.79 -8.29 -3.11
CA ILE A 156 9.84 -9.35 -2.10
C ILE A 156 10.89 -9.12 -1.00
N ASN A 157 11.90 -8.28 -1.26
CA ASN A 157 12.92 -7.90 -0.29
C ASN A 157 12.50 -6.70 0.57
N ALA A 158 11.26 -6.22 0.40
CA ALA A 158 10.73 -5.01 1.02
C ALA A 158 11.46 -3.72 0.62
N ASP A 159 12.07 -3.69 -0.58
CA ASP A 159 12.57 -2.47 -1.18
C ASP A 159 11.46 -1.76 -1.96
N VAL A 160 11.37 -0.44 -1.85
CA VAL A 160 10.49 0.38 -2.70
C VAL A 160 11.04 0.39 -4.12
N ILE A 161 10.29 -0.17 -5.07
CA ILE A 161 10.65 -0.27 -6.48
C ILE A 161 9.96 0.77 -7.37
N GLY A 162 8.97 1.47 -6.82
CA GLY A 162 8.32 2.58 -7.53
C GLY A 162 7.02 3.00 -6.87
N THR A 163 6.37 3.96 -7.53
CA THR A 163 5.09 4.51 -7.13
C THR A 163 4.12 4.51 -8.32
N GLU A 164 2.83 4.61 -8.03
CA GLU A 164 1.80 4.84 -9.04
C GLU A 164 0.59 5.54 -8.43
N THR A 165 -0.33 6.01 -9.27
CA THR A 165 -1.60 6.60 -8.85
C THR A 165 -2.77 5.79 -9.41
N ALA A 166 -3.82 5.61 -8.62
CA ALA A 166 -5.07 5.01 -9.06
C ALA A 166 -6.27 5.85 -8.59
N SER A 167 -7.42 5.71 -9.25
CA SER A 167 -8.69 6.39 -8.94
C SER A 167 -9.85 5.65 -9.59
#